data_AF-A0A9R0Y5R8-F1
#
_entry.id   AF-A0A9R0Y5R8-F1
#
_cell.length_a   1.000
_cell.length_b   1.000
_cell.length_c   1.000
_cell.angle_alpha   90.00
_cell.angle_beta   90.00
_cell.angle_gamma   90.00
#
_symmetry.space_group_name_H-M   'P 1'
#
loop_
_entity.id
_entity.type
_entity.pdbx_description
1 polymer ?
#
loop_
_entity_poly.entity_id
_entity_poly.type
_entity_poly.pdbx_seq_one_letter_code
_entity_poly.pdbx_strand_id
1 'polypeptide(L)'
;MYLADGLVPYTEVFSVLDWWKVAGTRYPTLRKVARDIFAIPVTTVASESAFSTSGRILSEHRSRLTPDMVEVLMCSQDWLRNKCKGEQIM
;
A
#
# COMPACT_ATOMS: atom_id res chain seq x y z
N MET A 1 11.40 26.41 4.94
CA MET A 1 10.95 25.81 3.66
C MET A 1 11.57 24.42 3.61
N TYR A 2 10.87 23.36 3.19
CA TYR A 2 11.36 21.97 3.34
C TYR A 2 12.82 21.76 2.89
N LEU A 3 13.22 22.37 1.77
CA LEU A 3 14.58 22.30 1.21
C LEU A 3 15.65 23.04 2.04
N ALA A 4 15.24 23.92 2.95
CA ALA A 4 16.11 24.69 3.84
C ALA A 4 16.14 24.13 5.27
N ASP A 5 15.31 23.14 5.59
CA ASP A 5 15.37 22.45 6.88
C ASP A 5 16.57 21.49 6.88
N GLY A 6 17.15 21.27 8.06
CA GLY A 6 18.27 20.33 8.22
C GLY A 6 17.88 18.88 7.92
N LEU A 7 18.87 18.07 7.55
CA LEU A 7 18.67 16.65 7.30
C LEU A 7 18.33 15.90 8.59
N VAL A 8 17.41 14.95 8.48
CA VAL A 8 17.11 14.02 9.56
C VAL A 8 18.14 12.88 9.52
N PRO A 9 18.81 12.56 10.64
CA PRO A 9 19.75 11.45 10.67
C PRO A 9 19.02 10.14 10.37
N TYR A 10 19.62 9.32 9.49
CA TYR A 10 19.10 8.00 9.17
C TYR A 10 19.25 7.07 10.38
N THR A 11 18.19 6.31 10.66
CA THR A 11 18.21 5.21 11.64
C THR A 11 17.72 3.93 10.94
N GLU A 12 18.16 2.77 11.41
CA GLU A 12 17.76 1.48 10.81
C GLU A 12 16.24 1.23 10.87
N VAL A 13 15.55 1.89 11.80
CA VAL A 13 14.09 1.84 12.00
C VAL A 13 13.38 3.08 11.44
N PHE A 14 14.01 3.82 10.54
CA PHE A 14 13.40 5.03 9.96
C PHE A 14 12.30 4.70 8.94
N SER A 15 11.06 5.12 9.24
CA SER A 15 9.93 5.06 8.32
C SER A 15 9.65 6.46 7.73
N VAL A 16 9.90 6.61 6.43
CA VAL A 16 9.63 7.86 5.70
C VAL A 16 8.15 8.25 5.75
N LEU A 17 7.24 7.28 5.73
CA LEU A 17 5.80 7.51 5.80
C LEU A 17 5.38 8.04 7.19
N ASP A 18 5.92 7.47 8.26
CA ASP A 18 5.64 7.94 9.62
C ASP A 18 6.22 9.33 9.87
N TRP A 19 7.39 9.61 9.29
CA TRP A 19 7.96 10.96 9.32
C TRP A 19 7.04 11.98 8.64
N TRP A 20 6.56 11.71 7.42
CA TRP A 20 5.61 12.60 6.73
C TRP A 20 4.25 12.69 7.43
N LYS A 21 3.85 11.66 8.18
CA LYS A 21 2.62 11.68 8.98
C LYS A 21 2.70 12.70 10.13
N VAL A 22 3.85 12.79 10.80
CA VAL A 22 4.07 13.66 11.96
C VAL A 22 4.65 15.02 11.54
N ALA A 23 5.85 15.04 10.96
CA ALA A 23 6.58 16.25 10.59
C ALA A 23 5.96 16.98 9.38
N GLY A 24 5.31 16.24 8.49
CA GLY A 24 4.63 16.80 7.32
C GLY A 24 3.43 17.69 7.66
N THR A 25 2.98 17.74 8.92
CA THR A 25 1.98 18.72 9.38
C THR A 25 2.43 20.17 9.17
N ARG A 26 3.74 20.44 9.23
CA ARG A 26 4.35 21.74 8.90
C ARG A 26 4.27 22.08 7.40
N TYR A 27 4.02 21.07 6.56
CA TYR A 27 4.05 21.16 5.10
C TYR A 27 2.82 20.50 4.47
N PRO A 28 1.60 21.05 4.67
CA PRO A 28 0.35 20.36 4.32
C PRO A 28 0.23 19.98 2.84
N THR A 29 0.72 20.83 1.92
CA THR A 29 0.71 20.52 0.48
C THR A 29 1.74 19.46 0.12
N LEU A 30 2.99 19.60 0.59
CA LEU A 30 4.05 18.62 0.31
C LEU A 30 3.74 17.26 0.93
N ARG A 31 3.11 17.23 2.11
CA ARG A 31 2.68 15.98 2.75
C ARG A 31 1.71 15.19 1.87
N LYS A 32 0.79 15.86 1.19
CA LYS A 32 -0.15 15.20 0.26
C LYS A 32 0.61 14.61 -0.92
N VAL A 33 1.47 15.41 -1.55
CA VAL A 33 2.29 14.96 -2.69
C VAL A 33 3.20 13.80 -2.30
N ALA A 34 3.90 13.90 -1.17
CA ALA A 34 4.78 12.85 -0.65
C ALA A 34 4.03 11.54 -0.40
N ARG A 35 2.85 11.60 0.21
CA ARG A 35 2.00 10.42 0.42
C ARG A 35 1.63 9.76 -0.92
N ASP A 36 1.24 10.55 -1.90
CA ASP A 36 0.79 10.02 -3.19
C ASP A 36 1.96 9.42 -3.99
N ILE A 37 3.15 10.02 -3.91
CA ILE A 37 4.38 9.49 -4.53
C ILE A 37 4.85 8.20 -3.85
N PHE A 38 4.91 8.18 -2.51
CA PHE A 38 5.39 7.01 -1.77
C PHE A 38 4.40 5.83 -1.75
N ALA A 39 3.14 6.05 -2.12
CA ALA A 39 2.16 4.97 -2.29
C ALA A 39 2.40 4.14 -3.57
N ILE A 40 3.19 4.64 -4.51
CA ILE A 40 3.48 3.95 -5.76
C ILE A 40 4.44 2.78 -5.48
N PRO A 41 4.06 1.53 -5.78
CA PRO A 41 4.96 0.40 -5.62
C PRO A 41 6.15 0.53 -6.58
N VAL A 42 7.36 0.28 -6.09
CA VAL A 42 8.60 0.37 -6.89
C VAL A 42 8.69 -0.76 -7.92
N THR A 43 8.00 -1.88 -7.69
CA THR A 43 8.07 -3.08 -8.53
C THR A 43 6.69 -3.61 -8.91
N THR A 44 6.62 -4.38 -10.00
CA THR A 44 5.41 -5.08 -10.46
C THR A 44 5.03 -6.28 -9.61
N VAL A 45 5.83 -6.63 -8.60
CA VAL A 45 5.65 -7.83 -7.75
C VAL A 45 4.28 -7.86 -7.08
N ALA A 46 3.75 -6.71 -6.66
CA ALA A 46 2.41 -6.63 -6.08
C ALA A 46 1.33 -7.05 -7.09
N SER A 47 1.43 -6.57 -8.33
CA SER A 47 0.51 -6.92 -9.42
C SER A 47 0.66 -8.40 -9.81
N GLU A 48 1.87 -8.90 -9.96
CA GLU A 48 2.15 -10.31 -10.27
C GLU A 48 1.60 -11.25 -9.17
N SER A 49 1.73 -10.87 -7.91
CA SER A 49 1.15 -11.62 -6.78
C SER A 49 -0.37 -11.62 -6.85
N ALA A 50 -1.00 -10.50 -7.20
CA ALA A 50 -2.45 -10.42 -7.39
C ALA A 50 -2.92 -11.33 -8.53
N PHE A 51 -2.23 -11.32 -9.69
CA PHE A 51 -2.54 -12.20 -10.82
C PHE A 51 -2.31 -13.68 -10.53
N SER A 52 -1.24 -14.03 -9.83
CA SER A 52 -0.98 -15.41 -9.41
C SER A 52 -2.08 -15.92 -8.46
N THR A 53 -2.53 -15.06 -7.54
CA THR A 53 -3.61 -15.37 -6.61
C THR A 53 -4.95 -15.50 -7.33
N SER A 54 -5.27 -14.58 -8.25
CA SER A 54 -6.50 -14.66 -9.03
C SER A 54 -6.55 -15.92 -9.89
N GLY A 55 -5.42 -16.34 -10.47
CA GLY A 55 -5.30 -17.61 -11.20
C GLY A 55 -5.61 -18.85 -10.34
N ARG A 56 -5.33 -18.81 -9.04
CA ARG A 56 -5.71 -19.89 -8.09
C ARG A 56 -7.20 -19.88 -7.74
N ILE A 57 -7.81 -18.68 -7.67
CA ILE A 57 -9.27 -18.53 -7.44
C ILE A 57 -10.06 -19.03 -8.65
N LEU A 58 -9.53 -18.81 -9.85
CA LEU A 58 -10.03 -19.28 -11.15
C LEU A 58 -9.62 -20.74 -11.47
N SER A 59 -9.57 -21.63 -10.48
CA SER A 59 -9.30 -23.06 -10.76
C SER A 59 -10.41 -23.68 -11.61
N GLU A 60 -10.10 -24.75 -12.36
CA GLU A 60 -11.05 -25.42 -13.28
C GLU A 60 -12.39 -25.84 -12.63
N HIS A 61 -12.42 -25.96 -11.30
CA HIS A 61 -13.62 -26.30 -10.53
C HIS A 61 -14.54 -25.11 -10.21
N ARG A 62 -14.09 -23.86 -10.42
CA ARG A 62 -14.84 -22.61 -10.16
C ARG A 62 -14.91 -21.65 -11.37
N SER A 63 -14.77 -22.17 -12.59
CA SER A 63 -14.75 -21.42 -13.86
C SER A 63 -16.05 -20.68 -14.23
N ARG A 64 -17.04 -20.60 -13.33
CA ARG A 64 -18.34 -19.92 -13.54
C ARG A 64 -18.41 -18.52 -12.92
N LEU A 65 -17.34 -18.05 -12.31
CA LEU A 65 -17.28 -16.69 -11.77
C LEU A 65 -17.16 -15.68 -12.91
N THR A 66 -17.98 -14.63 -12.87
CA THR A 66 -17.83 -13.49 -13.76
C THR A 66 -16.57 -12.69 -13.37
N PRO A 67 -15.95 -11.95 -14.31
CA PRO A 67 -14.83 -11.06 -14.01
C PRO A 67 -15.11 -10.13 -12.82
N ASP A 68 -16.33 -9.56 -12.76
CA ASP A 68 -16.77 -8.68 -11.66
C ASP A 68 -16.73 -9.40 -10.30
N MET A 69 -17.15 -10.66 -10.23
CA MET A 69 -17.11 -11.43 -8.99
C MET A 69 -15.67 -11.73 -8.55
N VAL A 70 -14.77 -11.95 -9.50
CA VAL A 70 -13.35 -12.16 -9.21
C VAL A 70 -12.71 -10.87 -8.68
N GLU A 71 -13.03 -9.72 -9.27
CA GLU A 71 -12.57 -8.41 -8.79
C GLU A 71 -13.04 -8.16 -7.34
N VAL A 72 -14.34 -8.34 -7.08
CA VAL A 72 -14.91 -8.17 -5.74
C VAL A 72 -14.24 -9.08 -4.72
N LEU A 73 -14.00 -10.36 -5.06
CA LEU A 73 -13.32 -11.31 -4.17
C LEU A 73 -11.87 -10.90 -3.89
N MET A 74 -11.12 -10.50 -4.93
CA MET A 74 -9.73 -10.06 -4.80
C MET A 74 -9.61 -8.79 -3.95
N CYS A 75 -10.44 -7.77 -4.22
CA CYS A 75 -10.48 -6.54 -3.45
C CYS A 75 -10.87 -6.79 -1.99
N SER A 76 -11.91 -7.61 -1.76
CA SER A 76 -12.38 -7.94 -0.40
C SER A 76 -11.30 -8.68 0.39
N GLN A 77 -10.62 -9.65 -0.22
CA GLN A 77 -9.54 -10.39 0.43
C GLN A 77 -8.35 -9.47 0.78
N ASP A 78 -7.95 -8.58 -0.13
CA ASP A 78 -6.85 -7.65 0.12
C ASP A 78 -7.20 -6.64 1.23
N TRP A 79 -8.42 -6.09 1.21
CA TRP A 79 -8.89 -5.18 2.26
C TRP A 79 -8.94 -5.84 3.63
N LEU A 80 -9.48 -7.06 3.74
CA LEU A 80 -9.51 -7.80 5.00
C LEU A 80 -8.10 -8.07 5.53
N ARG A 81 -7.17 -8.46 4.65
CA ARG A 81 -5.77 -8.68 5.00
C ARG A 81 -5.09 -7.40 5.50
N ASN A 82 -5.32 -6.27 4.85
CA ASN A 82 -4.74 -4.98 5.26
C ASN A 82 -5.36 -4.45 6.56
N LYS A 83 -6.63 -4.74 6.84
CA LYS A 83 -7.28 -4.41 8.12
C LYS A 83 -6.66 -5.18 9.29
N CYS A 84 -6.54 -6.51 9.18
CA CYS A 84 -5.94 -7.31 10.25
C CYS A 84 -4.44 -6.99 10.48
N LYS A 85 -3.70 -6.62 9.42
CA LYS A 85 -2.32 -6.13 9.56
C LYS A 85 -2.25 -4.78 10.27
N GLY A 86 -3.23 -3.90 10.09
CA GLY A 86 -3.30 -2.61 10.78
C GLY A 86 -3.62 -2.72 12.28
N GLU A 87 -4.27 -3.80 12.71
CA GLU A 87 -4.62 -4.07 14.12
C GLU A 87 -3.48 -4.73 14.92
N GLN A 88 -2.49 -5.32 14.24
CA GLN A 88 -1.35 -5.99 14.89
C GLN A 88 -0.15 -5.06 15.14
N ILE A 89 -0.24 -3.79 14.72
CA ILE A 89 0.79 -2.74 14.85
C ILE A 89 0.25 -1.55 15.68
N MET A 90 -0.80 -1.76 16.47
CA MET A 90 -1.25 -0.83 17.52
C MET A 90 -1.02 -1.43 18.89
#